data_AF-A0A2J6I0T5-F1
#
_entry.id   AF-A0A2J6I0T5-F1
#
_cell.length_a   1.000
_cell.length_b   1.000
_cell.length_c   1.000
_cell.angle_alpha   90.00
_cell.angle_beta   90.00
_cell.angle_gamma   90.00
#
_symmetry.space_group_name_H-M   'P 1'
#
loop_
_entity.id
_entity.type
_entity.pdbx_description
1 polymer ?
#
loop_
_entity_poly.entity_id
_entity_poly.type
_entity_poly.pdbx_seq_one_letter_code
_entity_poly.pdbx_strand_id
1 'polypeptide(L)'
;MRKYFVALFLTLISGLLLAQEFKCTVSVSSSALEGTDRRVFQDMQKALYEFVNDRKWTNYEFSEEEKIECSIQITLTKRISSEEYEGKMNIALRRPVFNTSYNSPIFNYQDKSLRFEYMESEPLVFNDNSFDNNLTAVIAYYLYIYLGMDFDSFQFNAGTP
;
A
#
# COMPACT_ATOMS: atom_id res chain seq x y z
N MET A 1 -28.14 -0.22 36.38
CA MET A 1 -27.48 -1.43 35.80
C MET A 1 -27.56 -1.44 34.27
N ARG A 2 -28.74 -1.60 33.65
CA ARG A 2 -28.88 -1.66 32.16
C ARG A 2 -28.34 -0.42 31.41
N LYS A 3 -28.55 0.79 31.96
CA LYS A 3 -28.05 2.04 31.37
C LYS A 3 -26.52 2.14 31.33
N TYR A 4 -25.83 1.56 32.32
CA TYR A 4 -24.36 1.54 32.37
C TYR A 4 -23.77 0.51 31.41
N PHE A 5 -24.43 -0.64 31.23
CA PHE A 5 -24.05 -1.61 30.19
C PHE A 5 -24.21 -1.05 28.78
N VAL A 6 -25.29 -0.30 28.51
CA VAL A 6 -25.47 0.38 27.22
C VAL A 6 -24.42 1.45 26.98
N ALA A 7 -24.07 2.24 28.01
CA ALA A 7 -23.00 3.23 27.92
C ALA A 7 -21.62 2.58 27.66
N LEU A 8 -21.31 1.48 28.37
CA LEU A 8 -20.07 0.71 28.19
C LEU A 8 -19.98 0.11 26.78
N PHE A 9 -21.09 -0.42 26.27
CA PHE A 9 -21.18 -0.98 24.92
C PHE A 9 -21.00 0.09 23.84
N LEU A 10 -21.58 1.28 24.03
CA LEU A 10 -21.39 2.43 23.13
C LEU A 10 -19.95 2.94 23.12
N THR A 11 -19.25 2.95 24.26
CA THR A 11 -17.82 3.33 24.33
C THR A 11 -16.88 2.28 23.74
N LEU A 12 -17.27 1.00 23.68
CA LEU A 12 -16.47 -0.04 23.05
C LEU A 12 -16.52 0.04 21.51
N ILE A 13 -17.64 0.52 20.95
CA ILE A 13 -17.86 0.61 19.50
C ILE A 13 -17.11 1.80 18.89
N SER A 14 -16.91 2.90 19.64
CA SER A 14 -16.19 4.07 19.14
C SER A 14 -14.69 3.83 18.86
N GLY A 15 -14.12 2.71 19.30
CA GLY A 15 -12.74 2.33 19.01
C GLY A 15 -12.53 1.61 17.67
N LEU A 16 -13.61 1.31 16.93
CA LEU A 16 -13.55 0.57 15.66
C LEU A 16 -13.49 1.49 14.43
N LEU A 17 -12.87 2.66 14.55
CA LEU A 17 -12.65 3.54 13.40
C LEU A 17 -11.48 3.00 12.57
N LEU A 18 -11.82 2.24 11.53
CA LEU A 18 -10.92 1.86 10.45
C LEU A 18 -10.87 3.02 9.46
N ALA A 19 -9.98 3.98 9.70
CA ALA A 19 -9.64 4.99 8.73
C ALA A 19 -8.29 4.60 8.12
N GLN A 20 -8.32 4.14 6.87
CA GLN A 20 -7.13 3.88 6.08
C GLN A 20 -7.14 4.79 4.85
N GLU A 21 -5.97 5.32 4.53
CA GLU A 21 -5.81 6.35 3.51
C GLU A 21 -5.88 5.79 2.10
N PHE A 22 -5.51 4.51 1.94
CA PHE A 22 -5.30 3.90 0.64
C PHE A 22 -6.37 2.85 0.29
N LYS A 23 -6.67 2.79 -1.00
CA LYS A 23 -7.42 1.71 -1.66
C LYS A 23 -6.58 1.20 -2.82
N CYS A 24 -5.52 0.49 -2.46
CA CYS A 24 -4.48 0.05 -3.38
C CYS A 24 -4.61 -1.44 -3.73
N THR A 25 -4.61 -1.73 -5.03
CA THR A 25 -4.49 -3.12 -5.51
C THR A 25 -3.02 -3.51 -5.57
N VAL A 26 -2.63 -4.56 -4.84
CA VAL A 26 -1.28 -5.10 -4.89
C VAL A 26 -1.28 -6.43 -5.64
N SER A 27 -0.34 -6.60 -6.57
CA SER A 27 -0.16 -7.85 -7.31
C SER A 27 1.29 -8.26 -7.37
N VAL A 28 1.56 -9.56 -7.17
CA VAL A 28 2.91 -10.14 -7.27
C VAL A 28 2.89 -11.21 -8.35
N SER A 29 3.69 -11.01 -9.40
CA SER A 29 3.87 -11.97 -10.49
C SER A 29 5.22 -12.64 -10.40
N SER A 30 5.21 -13.96 -10.38
CA SER A 30 6.40 -14.82 -10.44
C SER A 30 6.49 -15.61 -11.74
N SER A 31 5.80 -15.19 -12.81
CA SER A 31 5.70 -15.95 -14.07
C SER A 31 7.04 -16.19 -14.76
N ALA A 32 8.06 -15.37 -14.46
CA ALA A 32 9.41 -15.52 -14.98
C ALA A 32 10.30 -16.46 -14.15
N LEU A 33 9.84 -16.88 -12.96
CA LEU A 33 10.57 -17.80 -12.08
C LEU A 33 10.10 -19.23 -12.32
N GLU A 34 10.97 -20.06 -12.90
CA GLU A 34 10.70 -21.49 -13.06
C GLU A 34 10.90 -22.25 -11.73
N GLY A 35 10.10 -23.29 -11.49
CA GLY A 35 10.31 -24.24 -10.39
C GLY A 35 10.12 -23.71 -8.96
N THR A 36 9.51 -22.53 -8.77
CA THR A 36 9.28 -21.95 -7.44
C THR A 36 7.86 -22.20 -6.95
N ASP A 37 7.70 -22.43 -5.63
CA ASP A 37 6.39 -22.59 -5.01
C ASP A 37 5.59 -21.28 -5.10
N ARG A 38 4.40 -21.36 -5.71
CA ARG A 38 3.53 -20.19 -5.92
C ARG A 38 2.86 -19.70 -4.64
N ARG A 39 2.79 -20.54 -3.59
CA ARG A 39 2.15 -20.20 -2.31
C ARG A 39 2.86 -19.03 -1.64
N VAL A 40 4.18 -19.04 -1.66
CA VAL A 40 5.05 -17.97 -1.14
C VAL A 40 4.66 -16.60 -1.68
N PHE A 41 4.39 -16.52 -2.98
CA PHE A 41 4.05 -15.26 -3.63
C PHE A 41 2.60 -14.82 -3.40
N GLN A 42 1.69 -15.77 -3.14
CA GLN A 42 0.33 -15.46 -2.72
C GLN A 42 0.34 -14.87 -1.30
N ASP A 43 1.13 -15.45 -0.40
CA ASP A 43 1.31 -14.94 0.96
C ASP A 43 2.00 -13.57 0.93
N MET A 44 3.04 -13.39 0.11
CA MET A 44 3.70 -12.10 -0.10
C MET A 44 2.71 -11.04 -0.61
N GLN A 45 1.90 -11.37 -1.61
CA GLN A 45 0.90 -10.44 -2.13
C GLN A 45 -0.10 -10.03 -1.05
N LYS A 46 -0.56 -10.98 -0.23
CA LYS A 46 -1.48 -10.71 0.87
C LYS A 46 -0.82 -9.83 1.94
N ALA A 47 0.38 -10.17 2.38
CA ALA A 47 1.13 -9.41 3.37
C ALA A 47 1.39 -7.97 2.90
N LEU A 48 1.73 -7.79 1.62
CA LEU A 48 1.90 -6.47 1.02
C LEU A 48 0.58 -5.69 0.91
N TYR A 49 -0.51 -6.38 0.57
CA TYR A 49 -1.83 -5.76 0.53
C TYR A 49 -2.23 -5.23 1.91
N GLU A 50 -2.06 -6.03 2.96
CA GLU A 50 -2.33 -5.64 4.36
C GLU A 50 -1.37 -4.52 4.80
N PHE A 51 -0.09 -4.62 4.48
CA PHE A 51 0.91 -3.58 4.79
C PHE A 51 0.56 -2.21 4.21
N VAL A 52 0.06 -2.18 2.96
CA VAL A 52 -0.30 -0.94 2.27
C VAL A 52 -1.64 -0.40 2.75
N ASN A 53 -2.67 -1.26 2.82
CA ASN A 53 -4.06 -0.83 3.01
C ASN A 53 -4.52 -0.83 4.47
N ASP A 54 -3.90 -1.60 5.37
CA ASP A 54 -4.34 -1.72 6.77
C ASP A 54 -3.48 -0.91 7.75
N ARG A 55 -2.30 -0.45 7.30
CA ARG A 55 -1.44 0.47 8.06
C ARG A 55 -1.96 1.90 7.92
N LYS A 56 -1.95 2.64 9.04
CA LYS A 56 -2.16 4.09 9.06
C LYS A 56 -0.87 4.81 8.64
N TRP A 57 -0.94 5.60 7.57
CA TRP A 57 0.22 6.32 7.00
C TRP A 57 0.29 7.79 7.42
N THR A 58 -0.83 8.37 7.82
CA THR A 58 -0.96 9.78 8.22
C THR A 58 -1.89 9.92 9.41
N ASN A 59 -2.02 11.15 9.94
CA ASN A 59 -3.00 11.45 10.98
C ASN A 59 -4.33 11.99 10.43
N TYR A 60 -4.51 12.03 9.11
CA TYR A 60 -5.74 12.50 8.48
C TYR A 60 -6.80 11.40 8.48
N GLU A 61 -8.06 11.80 8.55
CA GLU A 61 -9.21 10.91 8.41
C GLU A 61 -9.72 11.00 6.97
N PHE A 62 -9.86 9.84 6.32
CA PHE A 62 -10.36 9.72 4.96
C PHE A 62 -11.73 9.06 4.97
N SER A 63 -12.69 9.63 4.24
CA SER A 63 -13.93 8.93 3.89
C SER A 63 -13.65 7.86 2.81
N GLU A 64 -14.58 6.91 2.62
CA GLU A 64 -14.43 5.85 1.61
C GLU A 64 -14.27 6.42 0.19
N GLU A 65 -14.91 7.56 -0.10
CA GLU A 65 -14.83 8.25 -1.39
C GLU A 65 -13.53 9.04 -1.57
N GLU A 66 -12.83 9.37 -0.48
CA GLU A 66 -11.56 10.11 -0.48
C GLU A 66 -10.35 9.18 -0.46
N LYS A 67 -10.52 7.88 -0.24
CA LYS A 67 -9.42 6.92 -0.25
C LYS A 67 -8.64 7.01 -1.55
N ILE A 68 -7.31 7.10 -1.40
CA ILE A 68 -6.39 7.25 -2.50
C ILE A 68 -6.32 5.94 -3.29
N GLU A 69 -6.81 5.95 -4.53
CA GLU A 69 -6.80 4.78 -5.39
C GLU A 69 -5.42 4.58 -6.03
N CYS A 70 -4.83 3.41 -5.82
CA CYS A 70 -3.52 3.11 -6.39
C CYS A 70 -3.36 1.66 -6.81
N SER A 71 -2.28 1.36 -7.55
CA SER A 71 -1.93 0.00 -7.90
C SER A 71 -0.43 -0.22 -7.85
N ILE A 72 -0.03 -1.30 -7.20
CA ILE A 72 1.36 -1.74 -7.09
C ILE A 72 1.46 -3.12 -7.74
N GLN A 73 2.33 -3.27 -8.71
CA GLN A 73 2.59 -4.54 -9.39
C GLN A 73 4.08 -4.86 -9.31
N ILE A 74 4.40 -5.93 -8.57
CA ILE A 74 5.75 -6.47 -8.46
C ILE A 74 5.87 -7.64 -9.43
N THR A 75 6.88 -7.61 -10.29
CA THR A 75 7.24 -8.72 -11.17
C THR A 75 8.62 -9.23 -10.80
N LEU A 76 8.66 -10.45 -10.26
CA LEU A 76 9.90 -11.10 -9.88
C LEU A 76 10.57 -11.68 -11.12
N THR A 77 11.84 -11.36 -11.32
CA THR A 77 12.63 -11.78 -12.48
C THR A 77 13.64 -12.85 -12.11
N LYS A 78 14.20 -12.80 -10.90
CA LYS A 78 15.22 -13.74 -10.44
C LYS A 78 15.08 -14.02 -8.95
N ARG A 79 15.36 -15.26 -8.57
CA ARG A 79 15.56 -15.69 -7.18
C ARG A 79 17.06 -15.79 -6.94
N ILE A 80 17.59 -15.02 -5.98
CA ILE A 80 19.02 -15.00 -5.66
C ILE A 80 19.33 -16.05 -4.60
N SER A 81 18.51 -16.13 -3.56
CA SER A 81 18.63 -17.10 -2.46
C SER A 81 17.26 -17.65 -2.05
N SER A 82 17.18 -18.38 -0.93
CA SER A 82 15.89 -18.84 -0.40
C SER A 82 14.93 -17.69 -0.10
N GLU A 83 15.44 -16.57 0.42
CA GLU A 83 14.66 -15.43 0.91
C GLU A 83 14.90 -14.16 0.10
N GLU A 84 15.88 -14.15 -0.80
CA GLU A 84 16.26 -12.97 -1.56
C GLU A 84 15.77 -13.03 -3.01
N TYR A 85 15.10 -11.97 -3.44
CA TYR A 85 14.46 -11.84 -4.74
C TYR A 85 14.89 -10.56 -5.46
N GLU A 86 14.89 -10.64 -6.78
CA GLU A 86 15.13 -9.52 -7.68
C GLU A 86 13.97 -9.42 -8.68
N GLY A 87 13.62 -8.18 -9.02
CA GLY A 87 12.48 -7.90 -9.86
C GLY A 87 12.35 -6.42 -10.21
N LYS A 88 11.16 -6.10 -10.67
CA LYS A 88 10.75 -4.76 -11.09
C LYS A 88 9.37 -4.46 -10.53
N MET A 89 9.12 -3.20 -10.24
CA MET A 89 7.90 -2.73 -9.61
C MET A 89 7.28 -1.61 -10.44
N ASN A 90 6.02 -1.78 -10.82
CA ASN A 90 5.23 -0.74 -11.44
C ASN A 90 4.27 -0.18 -10.39
N ILE A 91 4.20 1.13 -10.31
CA ILE A 91 3.35 1.82 -9.35
C ILE A 91 2.57 2.89 -10.09
N ALA A 92 1.26 2.88 -9.93
CA ALA A 92 0.38 3.87 -10.51
C ALA A 92 -0.59 4.45 -9.47
N LEU A 93 -0.70 5.77 -9.49
CA LEU A 93 -1.62 6.57 -8.71
C LEU A 93 -2.71 7.11 -9.63
N ARG A 94 -3.97 6.98 -9.23
CA ARG A 94 -5.11 7.47 -9.99
C ARG A 94 -6.02 8.29 -9.08
N ARG A 95 -6.66 9.31 -9.64
CA ARG A 95 -7.63 10.14 -8.93
C ARG A 95 -8.96 10.18 -9.67
N PRO A 96 -10.09 10.01 -8.96
CA PRO A 96 -11.41 10.21 -9.54
C PRO A 96 -11.63 11.69 -9.88
N VAL A 97 -12.09 11.96 -11.11
CA VAL A 97 -12.48 13.30 -11.53
C VAL A 97 -13.84 13.64 -10.93
N PHE A 98 -13.94 14.82 -10.31
CA PHE A 98 -15.12 15.27 -9.59
C PHE A 98 -16.41 15.08 -10.41
N ASN A 99 -17.40 14.42 -9.79
CA ASN A 99 -18.72 14.16 -10.35
C ASN A 99 -18.72 13.32 -11.65
N THR A 100 -17.71 12.47 -11.85
CA THR A 100 -17.65 11.52 -12.96
C THR A 100 -17.23 10.13 -12.47
N SER A 101 -17.45 9.11 -13.30
CA SER A 101 -16.88 7.77 -13.10
C SER A 101 -15.47 7.62 -13.70
N TYR A 102 -14.86 8.72 -14.16
CA TYR A 102 -13.58 8.71 -14.83
C TYR A 102 -12.43 8.95 -13.84
N ASN A 103 -11.38 8.13 -13.92
CA ASN A 103 -10.16 8.29 -13.13
C ASN A 103 -9.03 8.83 -14.01
N SER A 104 -8.35 9.87 -13.56
CA SER A 104 -7.16 10.43 -14.21
C SER A 104 -5.89 9.82 -13.60
N PRO A 105 -4.90 9.41 -14.41
CA PRO A 105 -3.59 9.04 -13.90
C PRO A 105 -2.86 10.29 -13.38
N ILE A 106 -2.36 10.24 -12.15
CA ILE A 106 -1.50 11.30 -11.57
C ILE A 106 -0.03 10.92 -11.72
N PHE A 107 0.28 9.66 -11.43
CA PHE A 107 1.65 9.17 -11.45
C PHE A 107 1.68 7.74 -11.95
N ASN A 108 2.65 7.43 -12.81
CA ASN A 108 2.90 6.08 -13.26
C ASN A 108 4.41 5.91 -13.47
N TYR A 109 5.02 5.07 -12.65
CA TYR A 109 6.46 4.86 -12.66
C TYR A 109 6.79 3.38 -12.56
N GLN A 110 7.86 3.00 -13.26
CA GLN A 110 8.44 1.67 -13.20
C GLN A 110 9.82 1.75 -12.58
N ASP A 111 9.95 1.18 -11.39
CA ASP A 111 11.24 0.85 -10.80
C ASP A 111 11.74 -0.47 -11.41
N LYS A 112 12.90 -0.41 -12.06
CA LYS A 112 13.49 -1.54 -12.79
C LYS A 112 14.41 -2.39 -11.92
N SER A 113 14.79 -1.92 -10.74
CA SER A 113 15.87 -2.50 -9.93
C SER A 113 15.38 -2.72 -8.50
N LEU A 114 14.37 -3.57 -8.32
CA LEU A 114 13.89 -3.96 -7.00
C LEU A 114 14.61 -5.23 -6.55
N ARG A 115 15.38 -5.15 -5.48
CA ARG A 115 16.03 -6.30 -4.81
C ARG A 115 15.70 -6.28 -3.33
N PHE A 116 15.20 -7.38 -2.79
CA PHE A 116 14.73 -7.41 -1.41
C PHE A 116 14.75 -8.82 -0.81
N GLU A 117 14.69 -8.85 0.51
CA GLU A 117 14.53 -10.07 1.30
C GLU A 117 13.09 -10.20 1.80
N TYR A 118 12.53 -11.40 1.70
CA TYR A 118 11.21 -11.73 2.18
C TYR A 118 11.20 -13.13 2.79
N MET A 119 10.79 -13.21 4.05
CA MET A 119 10.57 -14.46 4.76
C MET A 119 9.08 -14.75 4.86
N GLU A 120 8.71 -16.01 4.60
CA GLU A 120 7.32 -16.46 4.69
C GLU A 120 6.78 -16.36 6.11
N SER A 121 5.51 -15.99 6.24
CA SER A 121 4.80 -15.87 7.52
C SER A 121 5.38 -14.82 8.48
N GLU A 122 6.35 -14.02 8.05
CA GLU A 122 6.81 -12.87 8.82
C GLU A 122 5.95 -11.63 8.51
N PRO A 123 5.45 -10.91 9.52
CA PRO A 123 4.73 -9.67 9.28
C PRO A 123 5.68 -8.61 8.71
N LEU A 124 5.22 -7.87 7.71
CA LEU A 124 5.96 -6.73 7.17
C LEU A 124 5.92 -5.57 8.16
N VAL A 125 7.05 -5.29 8.81
CA VAL A 125 7.20 -4.19 9.76
C VAL A 125 7.96 -3.05 9.10
N PHE A 126 7.45 -1.82 9.27
CA PHE A 126 8.11 -0.61 8.84
C PHE A 126 8.26 0.35 10.02
N ASN A 127 9.49 0.81 10.23
CA ASN A 127 9.83 1.81 11.23
C ASN A 127 10.22 3.11 10.51
N ASP A 128 9.54 4.19 10.82
CA ASP A 128 9.80 5.50 10.21
C ASP A 128 11.20 6.05 10.55
N ASN A 129 11.85 5.53 11.60
CA ASN A 129 13.16 6.00 12.08
C ASN A 129 14.32 5.04 11.76
N SER A 130 14.06 3.85 11.23
CA SER A 130 15.11 2.87 10.90
C SER A 130 14.89 2.22 9.54
N PHE A 131 15.99 1.98 8.84
CA PHE A 131 15.99 1.19 7.62
C PHE A 131 16.26 -0.27 7.97
N ASP A 132 15.21 -1.08 8.00
CA ASP A 132 15.29 -2.50 8.38
C ASP A 132 15.19 -3.43 7.17
N ASN A 133 14.16 -3.26 6.33
CA ASN A 133 13.94 -4.07 5.13
C ASN A 133 13.72 -3.18 3.90
N ASN A 134 14.39 -3.51 2.78
CA ASN A 134 14.28 -2.75 1.55
C ASN A 134 12.88 -2.81 0.92
N LEU A 135 12.17 -3.94 1.03
CA LEU A 135 10.81 -4.10 0.47
C LEU A 135 9.85 -3.10 1.10
N THR A 136 9.81 -3.05 2.43
CA THR A 136 8.92 -2.14 3.17
C THR A 136 9.34 -0.70 2.99
N ALA A 137 10.64 -0.41 3.01
CA ALA A 137 11.17 0.94 2.83
C ALA A 137 10.87 1.53 1.45
N VAL A 138 11.06 0.76 0.38
CA VAL A 138 10.78 1.20 -0.99
C VAL A 138 9.29 1.45 -1.18
N ILE A 139 8.43 0.53 -0.69
CA ILE A 139 6.98 0.72 -0.80
C ILE A 139 6.52 1.94 0.02
N ALA A 140 7.00 2.08 1.25
CA ALA A 140 6.70 3.23 2.09
C ALA A 140 7.12 4.55 1.43
N TYR A 141 8.30 4.60 0.80
CA TYR A 141 8.77 5.76 0.05
C TYR A 141 7.77 6.20 -1.03
N TYR A 142 7.27 5.24 -1.83
CA TYR A 142 6.29 5.56 -2.88
C TYR A 142 4.91 5.90 -2.33
N LEU A 143 4.48 5.32 -1.21
CA LEU A 143 3.23 5.71 -0.55
C LEU A 143 3.31 7.14 -0.01
N TYR A 144 4.45 7.56 0.55
CA TYR A 144 4.64 8.96 0.94
C TYR A 144 4.65 9.91 -0.26
N ILE A 145 5.21 9.50 -1.40
CA ILE A 145 5.07 10.25 -2.65
C ILE A 145 3.59 10.36 -3.05
N TYR A 146 2.81 9.28 -2.91
CA TYR A 146 1.39 9.29 -3.28
C TYR A 146 0.58 10.25 -2.44
N LEU A 147 0.81 10.27 -1.13
CA LEU A 147 0.20 11.25 -0.23
C LEU A 147 0.53 12.69 -0.66
N GLY A 148 1.80 12.97 -0.96
CA GLY A 148 2.22 14.30 -1.40
C GLY A 148 1.57 14.71 -2.73
N MET A 149 1.56 13.82 -3.71
CA MET A 149 0.97 14.09 -5.03
C MET A 149 -0.55 14.23 -4.99
N ASP A 150 -1.22 13.40 -4.19
CA ASP A 150 -2.67 13.47 -4.03
C ASP A 150 -3.06 14.80 -3.37
N PHE A 151 -2.44 15.15 -2.24
CA PHE A 151 -2.70 16.41 -1.53
C PHE A 151 -2.37 17.66 -2.34
N ASP A 152 -1.32 17.65 -3.15
CA ASP A 152 -1.03 18.75 -4.06
C ASP A 152 -2.17 18.90 -5.09
N SER A 153 -2.63 17.81 -5.70
CA SER A 153 -3.57 17.84 -6.83
C SER A 153 -4.93 18.50 -6.58
N PHE A 154 -5.35 18.68 -5.32
CA PHE A 154 -6.60 19.35 -4.94
C PHE A 154 -6.44 20.86 -4.69
N GLN A 155 -5.23 21.41 -4.70
CA GLN A 155 -4.99 22.83 -4.47
C GLN A 155 -5.21 23.68 -5.74
N PHE A 156 -5.61 24.94 -5.54
CA PHE A 156 -5.80 25.89 -6.63
C PHE A 156 -4.43 26.22 -7.28
N ASN A 157 -4.31 26.05 -8.59
CA ASN A 157 -3.05 26.06 -9.37
C ASN A 157 -2.07 24.90 -9.09
N ALA A 158 -2.51 23.81 -8.46
CA ALA A 158 -1.69 22.61 -8.39
C ALA A 158 -1.45 21.98 -9.76
N GLY A 159 -0.25 21.43 -9.97
CA GLY A 159 0.12 20.82 -11.26
C GLY A 159 0.43 21.81 -12.39
N THR A 160 0.51 23.13 -12.13
CA THR A 160 1.16 24.03 -13.11
C THR A 160 2.66 23.77 -13.16
N PRO A 161 3.24 23.49 -14.34
CA PRO A 161 4.67 23.24 -14.51
C PRO A 161 5.54 24.47 -14.28
#